data_AF-A0A1C4VK42-F1
#
_entry.id   AF-A0A1C4VK42-F1
#
_cell.length_a   1.000
_cell.length_b   1.000
_cell.length_c   1.000
_cell.angle_alpha   90.00
_cell.angle_beta   90.00
_cell.angle_gamma   90.00
#
_symmetry.space_group_name_H-M   'P 1'
#
loop_
_entity.id
_entity.type
_entity.pdbx_description
1 polymer ?
#
loop_
_entity_poly.entity_id
_entity_poly.type
_entity_poly.pdbx_seq_one_letter_code
_entity_poly.pdbx_strand_id
1 'polypeptide(L)'
;MSPPDPDVARLIAEEVLRHRGEFQASIAYLHALIRRQLPDSPASESAAATATHIRWARRDLGAFGIATRRQPSGPGRREWCFRLVAVPVETRSEAS
;
A
#
# COMPACT_ATOMS: atom_id res chain seq x y z
N MET A 1 -19.74 -2.61 -8.10
CA MET A 1 -18.35 -2.33 -7.70
C MET A 1 -18.35 -2.22 -6.19
N SER A 2 -17.56 -3.05 -5.50
CA SER A 2 -17.40 -2.95 -4.04
C SER A 2 -16.67 -1.65 -3.68
N PRO A 3 -17.02 -0.98 -2.57
CA PRO A 3 -16.33 0.23 -2.14
C PRO A 3 -14.88 -0.08 -1.74
N PRO A 4 -13.99 0.93 -1.75
CA PRO A 4 -12.62 0.77 -1.24
C PRO A 4 -12.63 0.32 0.22
N ASP A 5 -11.76 -0.64 0.53
CA ASP A 5 -11.59 -1.18 1.86
C ASP A 5 -10.40 -0.47 2.55
N PRO A 6 -10.65 0.35 3.59
CA PRO A 6 -9.60 1.11 4.26
C PRO A 6 -8.60 0.20 5.00
N ASP A 7 -8.98 -1.02 5.36
CA ASP A 7 -8.11 -1.93 6.10
C ASP A 7 -6.97 -2.47 5.23
N VAL A 8 -7.15 -2.49 3.90
CA VAL A 8 -6.07 -2.80 2.95
C VAL A 8 -4.97 -1.74 3.03
N ALA A 9 -5.32 -0.45 3.12
CA ALA A 9 -4.33 0.62 3.25
C ALA A 9 -3.59 0.54 4.59
N ARG A 10 -4.30 0.25 5.68
CA ARG A 10 -3.72 0.09 7.03
C ARG A 10 -2.76 -1.08 7.09
N LEU A 11 -3.17 -2.25 6.57
CA LEU A 11 -2.32 -3.44 6.51
C LEU A 11 -1.01 -3.16 5.75
N ILE A 12 -1.08 -2.50 4.60
CA ILE A 12 0.12 -2.13 3.83
C ILE A 12 1.00 -1.15 4.62
N ALA A 13 0.40 -0.16 5.30
CA ALA A 13 1.16 0.78 6.13
C ALA A 13 1.89 0.08 7.28
N GLU A 14 1.26 -0.89 7.94
CA GLU A 14 1.91 -1.71 8.96
C GLU A 14 3.09 -2.51 8.40
N GLU A 15 2.96 -3.10 7.21
CA GLU A 15 4.08 -3.80 6.58
C GLU A 15 5.22 -2.85 6.23
N VAL A 16 4.93 -1.65 5.76
CA VAL A 16 5.95 -0.60 5.53
C VAL A 16 6.70 -0.30 6.82
N LEU A 17 5.99 -0.14 7.94
CA LEU A 17 6.63 0.11 9.24
C LEU A 17 7.46 -1.09 9.73
N ARG A 18 6.95 -2.33 9.58
CA ARG A 18 7.71 -3.55 9.93
C ARG A 18 9.01 -3.67 9.13
N HIS A 19 9.00 -3.25 7.87
CA HIS A 19 10.15 -3.30 6.97
C HIS A 19 10.98 -2.00 6.99
N ARG A 20 10.95 -1.26 8.10
CA ARG A 20 11.78 -0.05 8.32
C ARG A 20 11.55 1.06 7.29
N GLY A 21 10.31 1.22 6.84
CA GLY A 21 9.90 2.31 5.96
C GLY A 21 9.87 1.97 4.47
N GLU A 22 10.21 0.75 4.06
CA GLU A 22 10.05 0.31 2.67
C GLU A 22 9.58 -1.14 2.59
N PHE A 23 8.48 -1.37 1.88
CA PHE A 23 7.92 -2.69 1.65
C PHE A 23 7.73 -2.92 0.15
N GLN A 24 8.41 -3.93 -0.38
CA GLN A 24 8.31 -4.35 -1.77
C GLN A 24 7.66 -5.73 -1.85
N ALA A 25 6.66 -5.87 -2.72
CA ALA A 25 5.93 -7.13 -2.84
C ALA A 25 5.34 -7.34 -4.24
N SER A 26 5.32 -8.61 -4.64
CA SER A 26 4.57 -9.05 -5.82
C SER A 26 3.07 -9.04 -5.54
N ILE A 27 2.25 -9.03 -6.60
CA ILE A 27 0.80 -9.11 -6.42
C ILE A 27 0.35 -10.43 -5.77
N ALA A 28 1.05 -11.53 -6.06
CA ALA A 28 0.76 -12.83 -5.46
C ALA A 28 1.05 -12.82 -3.95
N TYR A 29 2.15 -12.18 -3.53
CA TYR A 29 2.47 -12.01 -2.11
C TYR A 29 1.41 -11.16 -1.40
N LEU A 30 1.04 -10.02 -1.99
CA LEU A 30 0.03 -9.12 -1.41
C LEU A 30 -1.33 -9.81 -1.29
N HIS A 31 -1.72 -10.60 -2.30
CA HIS A 31 -2.95 -11.38 -2.25
C HIS A 31 -2.91 -12.43 -1.14
N ALA A 32 -1.81 -13.17 -0.99
CA ALA A 32 -1.66 -14.14 0.10
C ALA A 32 -1.67 -13.47 1.48
N LEU A 33 -1.04 -12.30 1.62
CA LEU A 33 -1.02 -11.52 2.85
C LEU A 33 -2.44 -11.04 3.21
N ILE A 34 -3.15 -10.45 2.26
CA ILE A 34 -4.53 -9.97 2.46
C ILE A 34 -5.46 -11.13 2.79
N ARG A 35 -5.36 -12.26 2.08
CA ARG A 35 -6.18 -13.44 2.38
C ARG A 35 -5.95 -13.99 3.79
N ARG A 36 -4.73 -13.84 4.33
CA ARG A 36 -4.40 -14.27 5.69
C ARG A 36 -4.89 -13.29 6.76
N GLN A 37 -4.71 -11.99 6.52
CA GLN A 37 -4.96 -10.96 7.55
C GLN A 37 -6.37 -10.36 7.48
N LEU A 38 -6.96 -10.33 6.29
CA LEU A 38 -8.27 -9.74 5.99
C LEU A 38 -9.08 -10.74 5.12
N PRO A 39 -9.39 -11.94 5.63
CA PRO A 39 -10.05 -12.98 4.85
C PRO A 39 -11.42 -12.55 4.31
N ASP A 40 -12.16 -11.73 5.06
CA ASP A 40 -13.51 -11.26 4.69
C ASP A 40 -13.50 -10.02 3.77
N SER A 41 -12.32 -9.46 3.49
CA SER A 41 -12.19 -8.32 2.57
C SER A 41 -12.47 -8.74 1.13
N PRO A 42 -13.21 -7.95 0.32
CA PRO A 42 -13.32 -8.18 -1.12
C PRO A 42 -11.96 -8.20 -1.84
N ALA A 43 -10.91 -7.63 -1.23
CA ALA A 43 -9.55 -7.68 -1.76
C ALA A 43 -8.93 -9.09 -1.68
N SER A 44 -9.46 -10.00 -0.86
CA SER A 44 -8.95 -11.37 -0.65
C SER A 44 -9.43 -12.36 -1.73
N GLU A 45 -10.49 -12.01 -2.48
CA GLU A 45 -11.16 -12.92 -3.41
C GLU A 45 -10.27 -13.39 -4.57
N SER A 46 -9.42 -12.50 -5.09
CA SER A 46 -8.50 -12.81 -6.18
C SER A 46 -7.34 -11.82 -6.24
N ALA A 47 -6.24 -12.22 -6.91
CA ALA A 47 -5.11 -11.32 -7.15
C ALA A 47 -5.50 -10.06 -7.97
N ALA A 48 -6.52 -10.18 -8.83
CA ALA A 48 -7.05 -9.03 -9.57
C ALA A 48 -7.83 -8.08 -8.65
N ALA A 49 -8.64 -8.60 -7.74
CA ALA A 49 -9.34 -7.82 -6.72
C ALA A 49 -8.34 -7.12 -5.78
N THR A 50 -7.30 -7.83 -5.32
CA THR A 50 -6.19 -7.25 -4.57
C THR A 50 -5.55 -6.08 -5.32
N ALA A 51 -5.21 -6.27 -6.59
CA ALA A 51 -4.55 -5.22 -7.38
C ALA A 51 -5.43 -3.96 -7.52
N THR A 52 -6.74 -4.15 -7.67
CA THR A 52 -7.72 -3.06 -7.74
C THR A 52 -7.82 -2.33 -6.40
N HIS A 53 -7.90 -3.06 -5.28
CA HIS A 53 -7.97 -2.45 -3.95
C HIS A 53 -6.68 -1.71 -3.59
N ILE A 54 -5.50 -2.24 -3.96
CA ILE A 54 -4.22 -1.51 -3.80
C ILE A 54 -4.24 -0.19 -4.58
N ARG A 55 -4.82 -0.17 -5.79
CA ARG A 55 -4.94 1.08 -6.58
C ARG A 55 -5.85 2.09 -5.89
N TRP A 56 -6.96 1.64 -5.32
CA TRP A 56 -7.87 2.51 -4.58
C TRP A 56 -7.25 3.02 -3.27
N ALA A 57 -6.55 2.15 -2.54
CA ALA A 57 -5.83 2.47 -1.31
C ALA A 57 -4.70 3.50 -1.49
N ARG A 58 -4.27 3.82 -2.72
CA ARG A 58 -3.18 4.78 -2.98
C ARG A 58 -3.43 6.15 -2.35
N ARG A 59 -4.68 6.60 -2.31
CA ARG A 59 -5.03 7.89 -1.70
C ARG A 59 -4.79 7.86 -0.20
N ASP A 60 -5.28 6.82 0.47
CA ASP A 60 -5.16 6.67 1.93
C ASP A 60 -3.72 6.39 2.34
N LEU A 61 -2.98 5.59 1.57
CA LEU A 61 -1.54 5.42 1.73
C LEU A 61 -0.80 6.76 1.61
N GLY A 62 -1.22 7.63 0.68
CA GLY A 62 -0.69 9.00 0.58
C GLY A 62 -0.93 9.82 1.84
N ALA A 63 -2.11 9.72 2.46
CA ALA A 63 -2.41 10.38 3.74
C ALA A 63 -1.56 9.86 4.90
N PHE A 64 -1.10 8.60 4.84
CA PHE A 64 -0.13 8.03 5.78
C PHE A 64 1.33 8.40 5.46
N GLY A 65 1.58 9.23 4.44
CA GLY A 65 2.94 9.56 4.01
C GLY A 65 3.64 8.40 3.30
N ILE A 66 2.89 7.52 2.62
CA ILE A 66 3.44 6.37 1.90
C ILE A 66 3.29 6.57 0.40
N ALA A 67 4.42 6.66 -0.30
CA ALA A 67 4.46 6.66 -1.75
C ALA A 67 4.29 5.23 -2.29
N THR A 68 3.38 5.07 -3.25
CA THR A 68 3.12 3.79 -3.93
C THR A 68 3.55 3.84 -5.39
N ARG A 69 4.43 2.94 -5.79
CA ARG A 69 4.94 2.80 -7.17
C ARG A 69 4.89 1.35 -7.64
N ARG A 70 4.76 1.12 -8.95
CA ARG A 70 5.02 -0.18 -9.58
C ARG A 70 6.33 -0.13 -10.32
N GLN A 71 7.32 -0.89 -9.88
CA GLN A 71 8.66 -0.90 -10.48
C GLN A 71 8.97 -2.26 -11.11
N PRO A 72 9.78 -2.30 -12.18
CA PRO A 72 10.31 -3.55 -12.69
C PRO A 72 11.21 -4.20 -11.63
N SER A 73 11.03 -5.50 -11.36
CA SER A 73 11.93 -6.29 -10.50
C SER A 73 12.68 -7.38 -11.28
N GLY A 74 12.48 -7.46 -12.59
CA GLY A 74 13.14 -8.40 -13.49
C GLY A 74 12.41 -8.53 -14.84
N PRO A 75 12.85 -9.40 -15.76
CA PRO A 75 12.21 -9.61 -17.05
C PRO A 75 10.74 -10.01 -16.89
N GLY A 76 9.83 -9.15 -17.36
CA GLY A 76 8.37 -9.38 -17.26
C GLY A 76 7.77 -9.29 -15.85
N ARG A 77 8.57 -8.99 -14.81
CA ARG A 77 8.10 -8.92 -13.41
C ARG A 77 7.98 -7.48 -12.94
N ARG A 78 6.85 -7.18 -12.29
CA ARG A 78 6.57 -5.87 -11.70
C ARG A 78 6.15 -6.06 -10.26
N GLU A 79 6.80 -5.34 -9.37
CA GLU A 79 6.48 -5.32 -7.94
C GLU A 79 5.85 -3.99 -7.56
N TRP A 80 5.05 -4.05 -6.52
CA TRP A 80 4.61 -2.87 -5.81
C TRP A 80 5.67 -2.50 -4.79
N CYS A 81 6.07 -1.23 -4.81
CA CYS A 81 6.93 -0.63 -3.84
C CYS A 81 6.11 0.40 -3.06
N PHE A 82 6.08 0.23 -1.74
CA PHE A 82 5.44 1.12 -0.78
C PHE A 82 6.54 1.68 0.11
N ARG A 83 6.72 3.00 0.12
CA ARG A 83 7.81 3.63 0.85
C ARG A 83 7.31 4.81 1.65
N LEU A 84 7.68 4.86 2.93
CA LEU A 84 7.53 6.04 3.75
C LEU A 84 8.29 7.20 3.09
N VAL A 85 7.60 8.30 2.87
CA VAL A 85 8.21 9.56 2.41
C VAL A 85 8.09 10.55 3.53
N ALA A 86 9.15 11.35 3.73
CA ALA A 86 9.04 12.52 4.58
C ALA A 86 7.94 13.40 3.97
N VAL A 87 6.81 13.52 4.66
CA VAL A 87 5.88 14.62 4.39
C VAL A 87 6.66 15.86 4.79
N PRO A 88 6.92 16.82 3.89
CA PRO A 88 7.54 18.06 4.30
C PRO A 88 6.62 18.65 5.38
N VAL A 89 7.14 18.71 6.61
CA VAL A 89 6.57 19.61 7.61
C VAL A 89 6.66 20.97 6.94
N GLU A 90 5.51 21.52 6.54
CA GLU A 90 5.43 22.95 6.36
C GLU A 90 5.88 23.50 7.71
N THR A 91 7.11 24.01 7.75
CA THR A 91 7.62 24.77 8.86
C THR A 91 6.61 25.89 8.99
N ARG A 92 5.68 25.75 9.94
CA ARG A 92 4.80 26.82 10.33
C ARG A 92 5.76 27.83 10.93
N SER A 93 6.27 28.73 10.10
CA SER A 93 6.87 29.96 10.55
C SER A 93 5.76 30.69 11.29
N GLU A 94 5.62 30.41 12.59
CA GLU A 94 5.12 31.39 13.54
C GLU A 94 6.14 32.53 13.55
N ALA A 95 6.05 33.35 12.50
CA ALA A 95 6.45 34.73 12.57
C ALA A 95 5.23 35.48 13.09
N SER A 96 5.18 35.74 14.40
CA SER A 96 4.84 37.03 15.02
C SER A 96 4.71 36.86 16.53
#